data_AF-A0A8J2NMS4-F1
#
_entry.id   AF-A0A8J2NMS4-F1
#
_cell.length_a   1.000
_cell.length_b   1.000
_cell.length_c   1.000
_cell.angle_alpha   90.00
_cell.angle_beta   90.00
_cell.angle_gamma   90.00
#
_symmetry.space_group_name_H-M   'P 1'
#
loop_
_entity.id
_entity.type
_entity.pdbx_description
1 polymer ?
#
loop_
_entity_poly.entity_id
_entity_poly.type
_entity_poly.pdbx_seq_one_letter_code
_entity_poly.pdbx_strand_id
1 'polypeptide(L)'
;MSNPPTKQAPEVVDHQIEKLTKDNEQLKLQIRNRFSYQTHHHVQEIPHLVDDWKEQAKNKWFENREKKGKDRCCPLTQEESEDLADAMIHNRETIISNLKVGNEGFEKQIEGLKQKSVGHLTDLIIERFEAFVVAREKMIVAVEKEKGELVEAKIQREQSEYSDHWIFKV
;
A
#
# COMPACT_ATOMS: atom_id res chain seq x y z
N MET A 1 -64.88 7.80 46.08
CA MET A 1 -63.62 8.55 45.91
C MET A 1 -62.76 7.74 44.94
N SER A 2 -62.61 8.20 43.71
CA SER A 2 -61.79 7.51 42.69
C SER A 2 -60.57 8.38 42.41
N ASN A 3 -59.37 7.88 42.69
CA ASN A 3 -58.13 8.57 42.35
C ASN A 3 -57.94 8.55 40.82
N PRO A 4 -57.50 9.66 40.20
CA PRO A 4 -57.18 9.69 38.78
C PRO A 4 -55.86 8.94 38.51
N PRO A 5 -55.68 8.33 37.33
CA PRO A 5 -54.43 7.66 36.99
C PRO A 5 -53.33 8.70 36.76
N THR A 6 -52.23 8.56 37.50
CA THR A 6 -51.04 9.39 37.38
C THR A 6 -50.44 9.25 35.98
N LYS A 7 -50.45 10.33 35.19
CA LYS A 7 -49.68 10.44 33.93
C LYS A 7 -48.18 10.51 34.24
N GLN A 8 -47.52 9.37 34.46
CA GLN A 8 -46.05 9.24 34.58
C GLN A 8 -45.38 8.76 33.27
N ALA A 9 -46.01 8.99 32.12
CA ALA A 9 -45.53 8.50 30.83
C ALA A 9 -44.45 9.36 30.11
N PRO A 10 -44.40 10.71 30.21
CA PRO A 10 -43.47 11.50 29.38
C PRO A 10 -42.00 11.37 29.80
N GLU A 11 -41.69 11.55 31.10
CA GLU A 11 -40.31 11.62 31.59
C GLU A 11 -39.55 10.30 31.45
N VAL A 12 -40.22 9.16 31.60
CA VAL A 12 -39.60 7.83 31.45
C VAL A 12 -39.25 7.54 29.99
N VAL A 13 -40.07 8.01 29.05
CA VAL A 13 -39.83 7.86 27.61
C VAL A 13 -38.69 8.78 27.18
N ASP A 14 -38.66 10.02 27.66
CA ASP A 14 -37.57 10.97 27.38
C ASP A 14 -36.22 10.46 27.90
N HIS A 15 -36.19 9.88 29.11
CA HIS A 15 -34.96 9.32 29.67
C HIS A 15 -34.49 8.04 28.95
N GLN A 16 -35.42 7.21 28.46
CA GLN A 16 -35.09 6.06 27.62
C GLN A 16 -34.53 6.48 26.25
N ILE A 17 -35.10 7.51 25.63
CA ILE A 17 -34.60 8.05 24.35
C ILE A 17 -33.20 8.65 24.53
N GLU A 18 -32.97 9.40 25.61
CA GLU A 18 -31.65 9.98 25.90
C GLU A 18 -30.59 8.90 26.11
N LYS A 19 -30.93 7.85 26.88
CA LYS A 19 -30.03 6.71 27.11
C LYS A 19 -29.72 5.96 25.81
N LEU A 20 -30.74 5.65 25.00
CA LEU A 20 -30.55 4.97 23.71
C LEU A 20 -29.72 5.82 22.74
N THR A 21 -29.87 7.14 22.77
CA THR A 21 -29.05 8.07 21.98
C THR A 21 -27.58 7.99 22.38
N LYS A 22 -27.29 8.09 23.68
CA LYS A 22 -25.92 7.96 24.23
C LYS A 22 -25.30 6.59 23.90
N ASP A 23 -26.06 5.52 24.09
CA ASP A 23 -25.60 4.16 23.77
C ASP A 23 -25.28 4.05 22.27
N ASN A 24 -26.12 4.58 21.39
CA ASN A 24 -25.90 4.57 19.94
C ASN A 24 -24.66 5.38 19.52
N GLU A 25 -24.46 6.57 20.09
CA GLU A 25 -23.25 7.37 19.88
C GLU A 25 -21.99 6.62 20.32
N GLN A 26 -22.04 5.96 21.47
CA GLN A 26 -20.93 5.15 21.97
C GLN A 26 -20.63 3.96 21.04
N LEU A 27 -21.66 3.25 20.55
CA LEU A 27 -21.48 2.18 19.57
C LEU A 27 -20.87 2.69 18.26
N LYS A 28 -21.34 3.82 17.72
CA LYS A 28 -20.75 4.45 16.52
C LYS A 28 -19.27 4.76 16.72
N LEU A 29 -18.90 5.31 17.89
CA LEU A 29 -17.51 5.60 18.23
C LEU A 29 -16.65 4.34 18.30
N GLN A 30 -17.15 3.27 18.93
CA GLN A 30 -16.43 1.99 18.99
C GLN A 30 -16.20 1.39 17.60
N ILE A 31 -17.22 1.42 16.73
CA ILE A 31 -17.12 0.97 15.34
C ILE A 31 -16.05 1.77 14.60
N ARG A 32 -16.07 3.11 14.71
CA ARG A 32 -15.07 3.98 14.10
C ARG A 32 -13.66 3.64 14.57
N ASN A 33 -13.44 3.53 15.89
CA ASN A 33 -12.13 3.23 16.45
C ASN A 33 -11.59 1.88 15.97
N ARG A 34 -12.43 0.84 15.98
CA ARG A 34 -12.05 -0.49 15.47
C ARG A 34 -11.70 -0.42 13.98
N PHE A 35 -12.50 0.32 13.22
CA PHE A 35 -12.30 0.48 11.79
C PHE A 35 -10.98 1.20 11.49
N SER A 36 -10.71 2.32 12.16
CA SER A 36 -9.47 3.08 12.02
C SER A 36 -8.25 2.25 12.39
N TYR A 37 -8.31 1.47 13.48
CA TYR A 37 -7.22 0.58 13.88
C TYR A 37 -6.90 -0.47 12.82
N GLN A 38 -7.93 -1.15 12.28
CA GLN A 38 -7.75 -2.16 11.23
C GLN A 38 -7.18 -1.55 9.95
N THR A 39 -7.70 -0.39 9.54
CA THR A 39 -7.19 0.34 8.38
C THR A 39 -5.72 0.70 8.56
N HIS A 40 -5.34 1.22 9.72
CA HIS A 40 -3.96 1.58 10.02
C HIS A 40 -3.02 0.38 9.92
N HIS A 41 -3.41 -0.76 10.52
CA HIS A 41 -2.64 -1.99 10.43
C HIS A 41 -2.45 -2.43 8.97
N HIS A 42 -3.50 -2.44 8.15
CA HIS A 42 -3.37 -2.83 6.74
C HIS A 42 -2.48 -1.87 5.94
N VAL A 43 -2.53 -0.57 6.24
CA VAL A 43 -1.66 0.42 5.61
C VAL A 43 -0.19 0.16 5.94
N GLN A 44 0.11 -0.26 7.18
CA GLN A 44 1.47 -0.58 7.62
C GLN A 44 2.07 -1.81 6.93
N GLU A 45 1.25 -2.71 6.37
CA GLU A 45 1.73 -3.88 5.64
C GLU A 45 2.17 -3.60 4.19
N ILE A 46 1.80 -2.44 3.64
CA ILE A 46 2.11 -2.10 2.23
C ILE A 46 3.63 -2.10 1.93
N PRO A 47 4.50 -1.52 2.78
CA PRO A 47 5.96 -1.62 2.59
C PRO A 47 6.46 -3.06 2.55
N HIS A 48 5.99 -3.91 3.47
CA HIS A 48 6.39 -5.31 3.54
C HIS A 48 6.01 -6.09 2.28
N LEU A 49 4.79 -5.88 1.78
CA LEU A 49 4.34 -6.47 0.52
C LEU A 49 5.24 -6.07 -0.67
N VAL A 50 5.67 -4.82 -0.69
CA VAL A 50 6.55 -4.30 -1.75
C VAL A 50 7.96 -4.88 -1.64
N ASP A 51 8.49 -5.04 -0.43
CA ASP A 51 9.78 -5.70 -0.22
C ASP A 51 9.73 -7.18 -0.61
N ASP A 52 8.65 -7.89 -0.28
CA ASP A 52 8.43 -9.27 -0.72
C ASP A 52 8.45 -9.38 -2.25
N TRP A 53 7.80 -8.46 -2.97
CA TRP A 53 7.80 -8.45 -4.43
C TRP A 53 9.19 -8.19 -5.02
N LYS A 54 10.00 -7.32 -4.40
CA LYS A 54 11.39 -7.10 -4.80
C LYS A 54 12.22 -8.37 -4.60
N GLU A 55 12.07 -9.02 -3.45
CA GLU A 55 12.80 -10.25 -3.13
C GLU A 55 12.41 -11.39 -4.06
N GLN A 56 11.11 -11.58 -4.34
CA GLN A 56 10.62 -12.60 -5.27
C GLN A 56 11.20 -12.42 -6.67
N ALA A 57 11.28 -11.19 -7.18
CA ALA A 57 11.87 -10.94 -8.48
C ALA A 57 13.37 -11.28 -8.51
N LYS A 58 14.11 -10.93 -7.46
CA LYS A 58 15.53 -11.27 -7.32
C LYS A 58 15.73 -12.79 -7.25
N ASN A 59 14.96 -13.47 -6.41
CA ASN A 59 15.02 -14.92 -6.27
C ASN A 59 14.70 -15.63 -7.59
N LYS A 60 13.66 -15.19 -8.31
CA LYS A 60 13.31 -15.73 -9.61
C LYS A 60 14.42 -15.57 -10.65
N TRP A 61 15.16 -14.46 -10.62
CA TRP A 61 16.31 -14.27 -11.50
C TRP A 61 17.40 -15.31 -11.20
N PHE A 62 17.75 -15.50 -9.92
CA PHE A 62 18.75 -16.49 -9.52
C PHE A 62 18.31 -17.93 -9.79
N GLU A 63 17.04 -18.28 -9.55
CA GLU A 63 16.49 -19.59 -9.91
C GLU A 63 16.62 -19.87 -11.41
N ASN A 64 16.41 -18.86 -12.26
CA ASN A 64 16.58 -18.99 -13.70
C ASN A 64 18.05 -19.16 -14.10
N ARG A 65 18.98 -18.53 -13.36
CA ARG A 65 20.42 -18.73 -13.54
C ARG A 65 20.88 -20.12 -13.09
N GLU A 66 20.38 -20.60 -11.96
CA GLU A 66 20.64 -21.94 -11.44
C GLU A 66 20.17 -23.03 -12.41
N LYS A 67 19.01 -22.85 -13.06
CA LYS A 67 18.51 -23.74 -14.13
C LYS A 67 19.45 -23.82 -15.35
N LYS A 68 20.30 -22.81 -15.55
CA LYS A 68 21.35 -22.80 -16.58
C LYS A 68 22.67 -23.43 -16.10
N GLY A 69 22.67 -24.04 -14.90
CA GLY A 69 23.82 -24.73 -14.32
C GLY A 69 24.80 -23.83 -13.57
N LYS A 70 24.43 -22.57 -13.28
CA LYS A 70 25.29 -21.62 -12.56
C LYS A 70 24.77 -21.37 -11.14
N ASP A 71 25.51 -21.84 -10.14
CA ASP A 71 25.15 -21.71 -8.72
C ASP A 71 25.08 -20.24 -8.29
N ARG A 72 24.11 -19.90 -7.43
CA ARG A 72 23.88 -18.54 -6.90
C ARG A 72 25.09 -17.94 -6.19
N CYS A 73 25.95 -18.77 -5.60
CA CYS A 73 27.17 -18.35 -4.91
C CYS A 73 28.33 -18.07 -5.88
N CYS A 74 28.22 -18.51 -7.15
CA CYS A 74 29.23 -18.18 -8.16
C CYS A 74 29.17 -16.69 -8.50
N PRO A 75 30.32 -15.99 -8.57
CA PRO A 75 30.39 -14.60 -9.01
C PRO A 75 29.62 -14.38 -10.32
N LEU A 76 28.94 -13.24 -10.43
CA LEU A 76 28.29 -12.84 -11.66
C LEU A 76 29.34 -12.43 -12.69
N THR A 77 29.13 -12.82 -13.95
CA THR A 77 29.84 -12.16 -15.05
C THR A 77 29.34 -10.72 -15.20
N GLN A 78 30.06 -9.91 -15.98
CA GLN A 78 29.64 -8.54 -16.27
C GLN A 78 28.25 -8.51 -16.94
N GLU A 79 28.06 -9.29 -18.00
CA GLU A 79 26.77 -9.48 -18.69
C GLU A 79 25.66 -9.91 -17.71
N GLU A 80 25.94 -10.85 -16.80
CA GLU A 80 24.96 -11.27 -15.79
C GLU A 80 24.62 -10.18 -14.77
N SER A 81 25.59 -9.33 -14.43
CA SER A 81 25.39 -8.19 -13.54
C SER A 81 24.54 -7.11 -14.22
N GLU A 82 24.73 -6.87 -15.52
CA GLU A 82 23.90 -5.97 -16.33
C GLU A 82 22.46 -6.51 -16.47
N ASP A 83 22.32 -7.79 -16.83
CA ASP A 83 21.03 -8.48 -16.93
C ASP A 83 20.25 -8.44 -15.60
N LEU A 84 20.96 -8.64 -14.47
CA LEU A 84 20.35 -8.53 -13.14
C LEU A 84 19.89 -7.10 -12.86
N ALA A 85 20.69 -6.09 -13.21
CA ALA A 85 20.32 -4.69 -13.03
C ALA A 85 19.05 -4.33 -13.83
N ASP A 86 18.97 -4.76 -15.09
CA ASP A 86 17.81 -4.54 -15.95
C ASP A 86 16.56 -5.26 -15.42
N ALA A 87 16.71 -6.50 -14.95
CA ALA A 87 15.63 -7.23 -14.31
C ALA A 87 15.12 -6.51 -13.04
N MET A 88 16.02 -5.94 -12.24
CA MET A 88 15.65 -5.19 -11.03
C MET A 88 14.95 -3.87 -11.36
N ILE A 89 15.42 -3.14 -12.37
CA ILE A 89 14.77 -1.90 -12.86
C ILE A 89 13.36 -2.23 -13.35
N HIS A 90 13.23 -3.23 -14.23
CA HIS A 90 11.93 -3.64 -14.77
C HIS A 90 10.96 -4.10 -13.67
N ASN A 91 11.46 -4.78 -12.63
CA ASN A 91 10.65 -5.13 -11.47
C ASN A 91 10.10 -3.88 -10.76
N ARG A 92 10.91 -2.82 -10.56
CA ARG A 92 10.43 -1.57 -9.93
C ARG A 92 9.34 -0.91 -10.78
N GLU A 93 9.49 -0.90 -12.09
CA GLU A 93 8.47 -0.38 -13.01
C GLU A 93 7.16 -1.16 -12.93
N THR A 94 7.25 -2.49 -12.84
CA THR A 94 6.09 -3.36 -12.66
C THR A 94 5.38 -3.09 -11.34
N ILE A 95 6.13 -2.95 -10.24
CA ILE A 95 5.58 -2.62 -8.91
C ILE A 95 4.86 -1.27 -8.96
N ILE A 96 5.50 -0.23 -9.52
CA ILE A 96 4.91 1.11 -9.67
C ILE A 96 3.61 1.05 -10.46
N SER A 97 3.61 0.35 -11.60
CA SER A 97 2.43 0.19 -12.45
C SER A 97 1.28 -0.47 -11.69
N ASN A 98 1.55 -1.58 -10.99
CA ASN A 98 0.55 -2.30 -10.23
C ASN A 98 -0.04 -1.46 -9.08
N LEU A 99 0.79 -0.68 -8.39
CA LEU A 99 0.32 0.24 -7.34
C LEU A 99 -0.58 1.33 -7.92
N LYS A 100 -0.20 1.93 -9.06
CA LYS A 100 -0.99 2.97 -9.76
C LYS A 100 -2.36 2.42 -10.21
N VAL A 101 -2.39 1.26 -10.87
CA VAL A 101 -3.64 0.59 -11.27
C VAL A 101 -4.52 0.28 -10.06
N GLY A 102 -3.92 -0.16 -8.95
CA GLY A 102 -4.65 -0.39 -7.71
C GLY A 102 -5.27 0.89 -7.14
N ASN A 103 -4.56 2.01 -7.19
CA ASN A 103 -5.06 3.31 -6.75
C ASN A 103 -6.24 3.78 -7.60
N GLU A 104 -6.15 3.69 -8.92
CA GLU A 104 -7.28 4.00 -9.82
C GLU A 104 -8.53 3.16 -9.47
N GLY A 105 -8.33 1.90 -9.09
CA GLY A 105 -9.40 1.02 -8.63
C GLY A 105 -10.07 1.52 -7.35
N PHE A 106 -9.28 2.00 -6.38
CA PHE A 106 -9.80 2.59 -5.14
C PHE A 106 -10.50 3.92 -5.39
N GLU A 107 -9.95 4.79 -6.22
CA GLU A 107 -10.55 6.08 -6.58
C GLU A 107 -11.93 5.91 -7.22
N LYS A 108 -12.06 4.96 -8.16
CA LYS A 108 -13.36 4.61 -8.76
C LYS A 108 -14.36 4.13 -7.72
N GLN A 109 -13.92 3.33 -6.74
CA GLN A 109 -14.78 2.86 -5.65
C GLN A 109 -15.19 4.00 -4.73
N ILE A 110 -14.28 4.92 -4.40
CA ILE A 110 -14.58 6.12 -3.61
C ILE A 110 -15.64 6.96 -4.30
N GLU A 111 -15.48 7.24 -5.59
CA GLU A 111 -16.45 8.04 -6.34
C GLU A 111 -17.82 7.35 -6.42
N GLY A 112 -17.84 6.04 -6.68
CA GLY A 112 -19.09 5.26 -6.68
C GLY A 112 -19.79 5.25 -5.31
N LEU A 113 -19.04 5.26 -4.21
CA LEU A 113 -19.59 5.36 -2.85
C LEU A 113 -20.11 6.76 -2.54
N LYS A 114 -19.40 7.82 -2.96
CA LYS A 114 -19.83 9.22 -2.80
C LYS A 114 -21.16 9.50 -3.51
N GLN A 115 -21.38 8.91 -4.68
CA GLN A 115 -22.62 9.06 -5.45
C GLN A 115 -23.83 8.32 -4.84
N LYS A 116 -23.59 7.29 -4.01
CA LYS A 116 -24.64 6.41 -3.46
C LYS A 116 -24.84 6.56 -1.95
N SER A 117 -24.16 7.49 -1.27
CA SER A 117 -24.00 7.45 0.19
C SER A 117 -25.32 7.42 0.96
N VAL A 118 -25.50 6.37 1.79
CA VAL A 118 -26.70 6.13 2.64
C VAL A 118 -26.30 5.97 4.13
N GLY A 119 -25.16 6.51 4.57
CA GLY A 119 -24.86 6.64 6.02
C GLY A 119 -23.41 6.33 6.45
N HIS A 120 -23.20 6.33 7.78
CA HIS A 120 -21.87 6.35 8.43
C HIS A 120 -20.89 5.23 8.05
N LEU A 121 -21.36 4.05 7.65
CA LEU A 121 -20.45 2.97 7.21
C LEU A 121 -19.82 3.26 5.85
N THR A 122 -20.54 3.98 4.97
CA THR A 122 -20.02 4.41 3.67
C THR A 122 -18.85 5.38 3.85
N ASP A 123 -18.97 6.33 4.78
CA ASP A 123 -17.92 7.31 5.09
C ASP A 123 -16.65 6.61 5.58
N LEU A 124 -16.78 5.62 6.48
CA LEU A 124 -15.63 4.85 6.96
C LEU A 124 -14.95 4.07 5.82
N ILE A 125 -15.71 3.43 4.94
CA ILE A 125 -15.13 2.72 3.79
C ILE A 125 -14.35 3.67 2.87
N ILE A 126 -14.89 4.87 2.62
CA ILE A 126 -14.20 5.91 1.86
C ILE A 126 -12.88 6.30 2.56
N GLU A 127 -12.91 6.59 3.87
CA GLU A 127 -11.72 6.94 4.66
C GLU A 127 -10.63 5.84 4.56
N ARG A 128 -11.04 4.56 4.52
CA ARG A 128 -10.09 3.45 4.32
C ARG A 128 -9.46 3.45 2.95
N PHE A 129 -10.24 3.61 1.89
CA PHE A 129 -9.69 3.64 0.53
C PHE A 129 -8.77 4.83 0.33
N GLU A 130 -9.14 6.00 0.84
CA GLU A 130 -8.28 7.20 0.81
C GLU A 130 -6.96 6.95 1.56
N ALA A 131 -7.00 6.30 2.73
CA ALA A 131 -5.78 5.93 3.46
C ALA A 131 -4.88 4.95 2.67
N PHE A 132 -5.46 3.98 1.96
CA PHE A 132 -4.70 3.07 1.09
C PHE A 132 -4.06 3.80 -0.09
N VAL A 133 -4.79 4.70 -0.75
CA VAL A 133 -4.26 5.49 -1.87
C VAL A 133 -3.04 6.29 -1.42
N VAL A 134 -3.17 7.05 -0.32
CA VAL A 134 -2.07 7.87 0.22
C VAL A 134 -0.85 7.02 0.58
N ALA A 135 -1.05 5.87 1.20
CA ALA A 135 0.05 4.98 1.57
C ALA A 135 0.76 4.39 0.35
N ARG A 136 0.01 4.01 -0.68
CA ARG A 136 0.54 3.48 -1.94
C ARG A 136 1.25 4.56 -2.75
N GLU A 137 0.76 5.80 -2.75
CA GLU A 137 1.44 6.93 -3.39
C GLU A 137 2.82 7.18 -2.78
N LYS A 138 2.92 7.18 -1.44
CA LYS A 138 4.23 7.27 -0.77
C LYS A 138 5.16 6.13 -1.17
N MET A 139 4.61 4.93 -1.33
CA MET A 139 5.37 3.77 -1.76
C MET A 139 5.81 3.89 -3.23
N ILE A 140 4.96 4.39 -4.12
CA ILE A 140 5.32 4.67 -5.52
C ILE A 140 6.53 5.61 -5.58
N VAL A 141 6.52 6.70 -4.81
CA VAL A 141 7.65 7.65 -4.77
C VAL A 141 8.92 6.98 -4.27
N ALA A 142 8.84 6.14 -3.23
CA ALA A 142 10.00 5.41 -2.72
C ALA A 142 10.57 4.44 -3.78
N VAL A 143 9.70 3.71 -4.46
CA VAL A 143 10.10 2.75 -5.51
C VAL A 143 10.63 3.46 -6.77
N GLU A 144 10.08 4.62 -7.13
CA GLU A 144 10.61 5.47 -8.20
C GLU A 144 12.03 5.94 -7.88
N LYS A 145 12.29 6.32 -6.63
CA LYS A 145 13.64 6.68 -6.16
C LYS A 145 14.61 5.49 -6.25
N GLU A 146 14.24 4.33 -5.73
CA GLU A 146 15.04 3.10 -5.82
C GLU A 146 15.36 2.75 -7.28
N LYS A 147 14.39 2.93 -8.19
CA LYS A 147 14.60 2.72 -9.62
C LYS A 147 15.65 3.68 -10.18
N GLY A 148 15.57 4.96 -9.81
CA GLY A 148 16.56 5.97 -10.20
C GLY A 148 17.97 5.59 -9.75
N GLU A 149 18.13 5.18 -8.49
CA GLU A 149 19.40 4.72 -7.93
C GLU A 149 19.98 3.51 -8.69
N LEU A 150 19.14 2.56 -9.10
CA LEU A 150 19.56 1.42 -9.93
C LEU A 150 20.03 1.85 -11.33
N VAL A 151 19.33 2.78 -11.96
CA VAL A 151 19.69 3.33 -13.28
C VAL A 151 21.02 4.09 -13.20
N GLU A 152 21.18 4.94 -12.18
CA GLU A 152 22.43 5.68 -11.95
C GLU A 152 23.61 4.72 -11.73
N ALA A 153 23.43 3.69 -10.90
CA ALA A 153 24.45 2.67 -10.67
C ALA A 153 24.79 1.86 -11.93
N LYS A 154 23.84 1.67 -12.84
CA LYS A 154 24.11 1.06 -14.16
C LYS A 154 24.97 1.98 -15.03
N ILE A 155 24.57 3.25 -15.17
CA ILE A 155 25.30 4.25 -15.98
C ILE A 155 26.74 4.45 -15.47
N GLN A 156 26.94 4.51 -14.15
CA GLN A 156 28.27 4.68 -13.57
C GLN A 156 29.22 3.50 -13.88
N ARG A 157 28.69 2.27 -13.89
CA ARG A 157 29.48 1.08 -14.26
C ARG A 157 29.91 1.13 -15.72
N GLU A 158 28.98 1.44 -16.62
CA GLU A 158 29.26 1.61 -18.05
C GLU A 158 30.37 2.68 -18.26
N GLN A 159 30.28 3.82 -17.57
CA GLN A 159 31.29 4.89 -17.69
C GLN A 159 32.68 4.49 -17.15
N SER A 160 32.74 3.71 -16.06
CA SER A 160 34.02 3.24 -15.51
C SER A 160 34.75 2.27 -16.45
N GLU A 161 34.02 1.40 -17.15
CA GLU A 161 34.59 0.45 -18.11
C GLU A 161 35.14 1.15 -19.37
N TYR A 162 34.47 2.22 -19.82
CA TYR A 162 34.98 3.04 -20.91
C TYR A 162 36.25 3.81 -20.53
N SER A 163 36.40 4.24 -19.28
CA SER A 163 37.60 4.95 -18.81
C SER A 163 38.85 4.07 -18.84
N ASP A 164 38.73 2.80 -18.47
CA ASP A 164 39.87 1.86 -18.44
C ASP A 164 40.36 1.44 -19.84
N HIS A 165 39.50 1.57 -20.86
CA HIS A 165 39.88 1.28 -22.25
C HIS A 165 40.75 2.37 -22.92
N TRP A 166 40.83 3.58 -22.36
CA TRP A 166 41.64 4.67 -22.94
C TRP A 166 43.01 4.87 -22.27
N ILE A 167 43.29 4.20 -21.16
CA ILE A 167 44.60 4.24 -20.49
C ILE A 167 45.48 3.10 -21.03
N PHE A 168 45.85 3.11 -22.31
CA PHE A 168 47.09 2.51 -22.85
C PHE A 168 47.20 2.77 -24.36
N LYS A 169 47.62 3.99 -24.71
CA LYS A 169 48.37 4.28 -25.95
C LYS A 169 49.29 5.47 -25.70
N VAL A 170 50.43 5.23 -25.05
CA VAL A 170 51.71 5.93 -25.31
C VAL A 170 52.84 4.94 -25.10
#